data_AF-A0A348W099-F1
#
_entry.id   AF-A0A348W099-F1
#
_cell.length_a   1.000
_cell.length_b   1.000
_cell.length_c   1.000
_cell.angle_alpha   90.00
_cell.angle_beta   90.00
_cell.angle_gamma   90.00
#
_symmetry.space_group_name_H-M   'P 1'
#
loop_
_entity.id
_entity.type
_entity.pdbx_description
1 polymer ?
#
loop_
_entity_poly.entity_id
_entity_poly.type
_entity_poly.pdbx_seq_one_letter_code
_entity_poly.pdbx_strand_id
1 'polypeptide(L)'
;MEEINIQYQRPLFYKRVLANVVDALLCAFLGLIIFLSSMSIIKSTSAYKSAENRITNTQKNSGLYVLENYRYYDIVSYYKNDKTITALKHKELLSTAIDDFISYLDSSGLNESAQKVQKHYDEYRLGEKMVYEGVACFIKDSTGKIVENTECSLSYKDYAEKIYAVYIDNYATGYLITEVPNMYKDTRFVSNIIFLISIPVAIVLACALTYLVPPLIFKRGRKTIGKLIYKIGLVDSKCLNVSTGRFLIRYCIFFLAEIVLSVFSFCVPLLISFSMMCFSKNKQGFPDYMLGINEVETGDNKIYYSMDECAVDMALKQNKAPDFKMEERL
;
A
#
# COMPACT_ATOMS: atom_id res chain seq x y z
N MET A 1 -11.09 -6.25 57.58
CA MET A 1 -11.25 -6.77 56.20
C MET A 1 -9.91 -7.30 55.78
N GLU A 2 -9.82 -8.57 55.40
CA GLU A 2 -8.62 -9.12 54.76
C GLU A 2 -8.28 -8.29 53.53
N GLU A 3 -7.00 -7.98 53.34
CA GLU A 3 -6.52 -7.20 52.20
C GLU A 3 -6.54 -8.10 50.95
N ILE A 4 -7.47 -7.84 50.02
CA ILE A 4 -7.60 -8.63 48.79
C ILE A 4 -6.46 -8.25 47.84
N ASN A 5 -5.47 -9.14 47.71
CA ASN A 5 -4.32 -8.94 46.82
C ASN A 5 -4.48 -9.79 45.54
N ILE A 6 -4.73 -9.13 44.41
CA ILE A 6 -4.83 -9.78 43.09
C ILE A 6 -3.45 -9.80 42.45
N GLN A 7 -2.91 -11.00 42.25
CA GLN A 7 -1.61 -11.19 41.61
C GLN A 7 -1.75 -11.90 40.27
N TYR A 8 -1.20 -11.31 39.22
CA TYR A 8 -1.04 -11.96 37.92
C TYR A 8 0.42 -12.03 37.53
N GLN A 9 0.77 -13.07 36.80
CA GLN A 9 2.08 -13.20 36.19
C GLN A 9 2.12 -12.47 34.84
N ARG A 10 3.25 -11.84 34.55
CA ARG A 10 3.50 -11.21 33.25
C ARG A 10 3.81 -12.30 32.21
N PRO A 11 3.23 -12.23 31.00
CA PRO A 11 3.55 -13.18 29.95
C PRO A 11 5.02 -13.10 29.54
N LEU A 12 5.60 -14.24 29.20
CA LEU A 12 6.95 -14.33 28.63
C LEU A 12 7.06 -13.47 27.36
N PHE A 13 8.20 -12.78 27.21
CA PHE A 13 8.38 -11.82 26.13
C PHE A 13 8.13 -12.40 24.73
N TYR A 14 8.66 -13.61 24.46
CA TYR A 14 8.47 -14.26 23.16
C TYR A 14 6.99 -14.58 22.88
N LYS A 15 6.17 -14.93 23.89
CA LYS A 15 4.72 -15.16 23.73
C LYS A 15 4.01 -13.88 23.26
N ARG A 16 4.43 -12.72 23.79
CA ARG A 16 3.88 -11.41 23.43
C ARG A 16 4.25 -11.03 22.01
N VAL A 17 5.52 -11.21 21.64
CA VAL A 17 6.00 -10.97 20.27
C VAL A 17 5.25 -11.87 19.29
N LEU A 18 5.18 -13.18 19.56
CA LEU A 18 4.49 -14.11 18.68
C LEU A 18 2.99 -13.83 18.58
N ALA A 19 2.33 -13.43 19.67
CA ALA A 19 0.93 -12.99 19.63
C ALA A 19 0.74 -11.81 18.67
N ASN A 20 1.58 -10.78 18.78
CA ASN A 20 1.53 -9.62 17.90
C ASN A 20 1.87 -9.98 16.44
N VAL A 21 2.80 -10.90 16.20
CA VAL A 21 3.13 -11.39 14.85
C VAL A 21 1.94 -12.14 14.24
N VAL A 22 1.27 -13.01 15.01
CA VAL A 22 0.06 -13.71 14.54
C VAL A 22 -1.04 -12.72 14.17
N ASP A 23 -1.29 -11.73 15.03
CA ASP A 23 -2.28 -10.69 14.74
C ASP A 23 -1.88 -9.85 13.51
N ALA A 24 -0.60 -9.50 13.36
CA ALA A 24 -0.10 -8.76 12.20
C ALA A 24 -0.26 -9.53 10.89
N LEU A 25 0.08 -10.84 10.88
CA LEU A 25 -0.10 -11.71 9.73
C LEU A 25 -1.59 -11.88 9.38
N LEU A 26 -2.44 -12.06 10.39
CA LEU A 26 -3.88 -12.14 10.18
C LEU A 26 -4.44 -10.83 9.61
N CYS A 27 -4.01 -9.69 10.14
CA CYS A 27 -4.39 -8.38 9.63
C CYS A 27 -3.93 -8.17 8.18
N ALA A 28 -2.70 -8.57 7.84
CA ALA A 28 -2.19 -8.47 6.47
C ALA A 28 -2.97 -9.36 5.50
N PHE A 29 -3.27 -10.59 5.90
CA PHE A 29 -4.05 -11.53 5.11
C PHE A 29 -5.48 -11.04 4.87
N LEU A 30 -6.17 -10.60 5.93
CA LEU A 30 -7.52 -10.01 5.82
C LEU A 30 -7.48 -8.72 4.99
N GLY A 31 -6.47 -7.88 5.14
CA GLY A 31 -6.28 -6.67 4.35
C GLY A 31 -6.16 -6.98 2.86
N LEU A 32 -5.40 -8.00 2.49
CA LEU A 32 -5.27 -8.44 1.11
C LEU A 32 -6.59 -8.96 0.54
N ILE A 33 -7.33 -9.78 1.29
CA ILE A 33 -8.66 -10.26 0.87
C ILE A 33 -9.61 -9.07 0.65
N ILE A 34 -9.71 -8.17 1.61
CA ILE A 34 -10.63 -7.02 1.54
C ILE A 34 -10.23 -6.09 0.39
N PHE A 35 -8.93 -5.85 0.20
CA PHE A 35 -8.42 -5.07 -0.94
C PHE A 35 -8.84 -5.71 -2.27
N LEU A 36 -8.57 -7.00 -2.48
CA LEU A 36 -8.95 -7.70 -3.71
C LEU A 36 -10.46 -7.71 -3.93
N SER A 37 -11.25 -7.96 -2.88
CA SER A 37 -12.71 -7.91 -2.95
C SER A 37 -13.23 -6.51 -3.29
N SER A 38 -12.72 -5.47 -2.63
CA SER A 38 -13.08 -4.08 -2.92
C SER A 38 -12.74 -3.69 -4.35
N MET A 39 -11.56 -4.10 -4.84
CA MET A 39 -11.12 -3.81 -6.20
C MET A 39 -11.98 -4.55 -7.23
N SER A 40 -12.35 -5.80 -6.95
CA SER A 40 -13.27 -6.56 -7.80
C SER A 40 -14.63 -5.87 -7.90
N ILE A 41 -15.17 -5.39 -6.77
CA ILE A 41 -16.44 -4.64 -6.75
C ILE A 41 -16.30 -3.35 -7.55
N ILE A 42 -15.26 -2.56 -7.30
CA ILE A 42 -15.00 -1.30 -7.99
C ILE A 42 -14.86 -1.49 -9.50
N LYS A 43 -14.06 -2.47 -9.94
CA LYS A 43 -13.86 -2.80 -11.36
C LYS A 43 -15.14 -3.27 -12.05
N SER A 44 -16.11 -3.77 -11.30
CA SER A 44 -17.41 -4.15 -11.85
C SER A 44 -18.31 -2.96 -12.19
N THR A 45 -18.07 -1.79 -11.58
CA THR A 45 -18.89 -0.58 -11.74
C THR A 45 -18.79 0.02 -13.13
N SER A 46 -19.90 0.60 -13.62
CA SER A 46 -19.97 1.22 -14.95
C SER A 46 -19.03 2.41 -15.09
N ALA A 47 -18.90 3.23 -14.03
CA ALA A 47 -18.02 4.39 -14.02
C ALA A 47 -16.54 3.99 -14.20
N TYR A 48 -16.09 2.97 -13.47
CA TYR A 48 -14.73 2.46 -13.57
C TYR A 48 -14.46 1.85 -14.96
N LYS A 49 -15.34 0.95 -15.42
CA LYS A 49 -15.21 0.33 -16.76
C LYS A 49 -15.16 1.37 -17.87
N SER A 50 -16.00 2.40 -17.80
CA SER A 50 -16.03 3.45 -18.80
C SER A 50 -14.74 4.27 -18.82
N ALA A 51 -14.21 4.62 -17.65
CA ALA A 51 -12.93 5.32 -17.53
C ALA A 51 -11.76 4.46 -18.02
N GLU A 52 -11.68 3.20 -17.58
CA GLU A 52 -10.64 2.25 -17.99
C GLU A 52 -10.69 1.99 -19.50
N ASN A 53 -11.87 1.83 -20.09
CA ASN A 53 -12.02 1.65 -21.53
C ASN A 53 -11.58 2.89 -22.32
N ARG A 54 -11.88 4.11 -21.84
CA ARG A 54 -11.41 5.33 -22.49
C ARG A 54 -9.89 5.43 -22.45
N ILE A 55 -9.28 5.21 -21.28
CA ILE A 55 -7.81 5.17 -21.14
C ILE A 55 -7.21 4.14 -22.11
N THR A 56 -7.74 2.93 -22.09
CA THR A 56 -7.24 1.81 -22.91
C THR A 56 -7.36 2.12 -24.40
N ASN A 57 -8.48 2.68 -24.85
CA ASN A 57 -8.68 3.07 -26.25
C ASN A 57 -7.74 4.20 -26.66
N THR A 58 -7.52 5.19 -25.79
CA THR A 58 -6.57 6.28 -26.04
C THR A 58 -5.14 5.74 -26.12
N GLN A 59 -4.72 4.84 -25.22
CA GLN A 59 -3.41 4.18 -25.28
C GLN A 59 -3.23 3.35 -26.55
N LYS A 60 -4.25 2.59 -26.93
CA LYS A 60 -4.25 1.76 -28.14
C LYS A 60 -4.04 2.59 -29.41
N ASN A 61 -4.73 3.72 -29.50
CA ASN A 61 -4.79 4.49 -30.73
C ASN A 61 -3.68 5.54 -30.83
N SER A 62 -3.01 5.89 -29.73
CA SER A 62 -2.02 6.98 -29.71
C SER A 62 -0.66 6.63 -30.32
N GLY A 63 -0.39 5.36 -30.64
CA GLY A 63 0.93 4.92 -31.12
C GLY A 63 2.05 4.91 -30.05
N LEU A 64 1.80 5.46 -28.86
CA LEU A 64 2.79 5.56 -27.77
C LEU A 64 2.83 4.31 -26.86
N TYR A 65 1.97 3.32 -27.10
CA TYR A 65 1.86 2.11 -26.28
C TYR A 65 1.86 0.84 -27.12
N VAL A 66 2.45 -0.21 -26.57
CA VAL A 66 2.48 -1.56 -27.14
C VAL A 66 1.56 -2.47 -26.33
N LEU A 67 0.70 -3.22 -27.01
CA LEU A 67 -0.15 -4.24 -26.39
C LEU A 67 0.60 -5.58 -26.33
N GLU A 68 0.87 -6.05 -25.12
CA GLU A 68 1.50 -7.34 -24.86
C GLU A 68 0.74 -8.03 -23.71
N ASN A 69 0.35 -9.31 -23.87
CA ASN A 69 -0.37 -10.07 -22.83
C ASN A 69 -1.59 -9.32 -22.21
N TYR A 70 -2.41 -8.69 -23.07
CA TYR A 70 -3.58 -7.90 -22.68
C TYR A 70 -3.28 -6.66 -21.82
N ARG A 71 -2.03 -6.17 -21.81
CA ARG A 71 -1.62 -4.96 -21.10
C ARG A 71 -0.91 -4.00 -22.05
N TYR A 72 -1.20 -2.72 -21.87
CA TYR A 72 -0.51 -1.65 -22.59
C TYR A 72 0.75 -1.25 -21.82
N TYR A 73 1.87 -1.31 -22.50
CA TYR A 73 3.17 -0.86 -22.01
C TYR A 73 3.56 0.38 -22.79
N ASP A 74 4.12 1.37 -22.09
CA ASP A 74 4.78 2.50 -22.74
C ASP A 74 5.85 1.99 -23.72
N ILE A 75 5.86 2.54 -24.95
CA ILE A 75 6.66 2.01 -26.05
C ILE A 75 8.17 2.08 -25.77
N VAL A 76 8.63 3.14 -25.10
CA VAL A 76 10.03 3.32 -24.73
C VAL A 76 10.42 2.25 -23.71
N SER A 77 9.62 2.10 -22.67
CA SER A 77 9.85 1.12 -21.60
C SER A 77 9.82 -0.32 -22.11
N TYR A 78 8.93 -0.61 -23.05
CA TYR A 78 8.78 -1.92 -23.67
C TYR A 78 10.05 -2.34 -24.43
N TYR A 79 10.51 -1.49 -25.36
CA TYR A 79 11.63 -1.83 -26.23
C TYR A 79 13.01 -1.60 -25.58
N LYS A 80 13.12 -0.82 -24.50
CA LYS A 80 14.39 -0.61 -23.78
C LYS A 80 15.05 -1.92 -23.33
N ASN A 81 14.26 -2.94 -22.99
CA ASN A 81 14.76 -4.23 -22.50
C ASN A 81 14.67 -5.35 -23.54
N ASP A 82 14.18 -5.07 -24.75
CA ASP A 82 14.04 -6.06 -25.80
C ASP A 82 15.38 -6.29 -26.49
N LYS A 83 15.99 -7.43 -26.22
CA LYS A 83 17.28 -7.83 -26.82
C LYS A 83 17.14 -8.47 -28.20
N THR A 84 15.92 -8.69 -28.66
CA THR A 84 15.65 -9.39 -29.93
C THR A 84 15.60 -8.44 -31.13
N ILE A 85 15.38 -7.15 -30.88
CA ILE A 85 15.32 -6.13 -31.93
C ILE A 85 16.71 -5.52 -32.23
N THR A 86 16.94 -5.18 -33.50
CA THR A 86 18.15 -4.45 -33.90
C THR A 86 18.03 -2.97 -33.52
N ALA A 87 19.17 -2.29 -33.35
CA ALA A 87 19.19 -0.86 -33.05
C ALA A 87 18.51 -0.01 -34.13
N LEU A 88 18.63 -0.39 -35.41
CA LEU A 88 17.92 0.25 -36.51
C LEU A 88 16.41 0.09 -36.35
N LYS A 89 15.94 -1.13 -36.06
CA LYS A 89 14.50 -1.37 -35.89
C LYS A 89 13.93 -0.64 -34.69
N HIS A 90 14.66 -0.59 -33.58
CA HIS A 90 14.28 0.16 -32.40
C HIS A 90 14.11 1.66 -32.71
N LYS A 91 15.07 2.24 -33.42
CA LYS A 91 15.01 3.64 -33.89
C LYS A 91 13.76 3.88 -34.74
N GLU A 92 13.52 3.04 -35.75
CA GLU A 92 12.36 3.15 -36.64
C GLU A 92 11.05 3.10 -35.86
N LEU A 93 10.90 2.15 -34.93
CA LEU A 93 9.69 2.00 -34.11
C LEU A 93 9.40 3.26 -33.29
N LEU A 94 10.41 3.85 -32.64
CA LEU A 94 10.22 5.07 -31.84
C LEU A 94 9.95 6.30 -32.72
N SER A 95 10.61 6.41 -33.87
CA SER A 95 10.33 7.51 -34.81
C SER A 95 8.89 7.42 -35.33
N THR A 96 8.46 6.23 -35.76
CA THR A 96 7.10 6.00 -36.24
C THR A 96 6.07 6.24 -35.15
N ALA A 97 6.36 5.92 -33.89
CA ALA A 97 5.45 6.18 -32.78
C ALA A 97 5.10 7.67 -32.61
N ILE A 98 6.05 8.57 -32.87
CA ILE A 98 5.81 10.02 -32.81
C ILE A 98 4.91 10.46 -33.98
N ASP A 99 5.16 9.94 -35.17
CA ASP A 99 4.35 10.23 -36.37
C ASP A 99 2.91 9.69 -36.22
N ASP A 100 2.77 8.48 -35.68
CA ASP A 100 1.49 7.84 -35.37
C ASP A 100 0.73 8.64 -34.30
N PHE A 101 1.43 9.16 -33.29
CA PHE A 101 0.82 10.01 -32.26
C PHE A 101 0.27 11.32 -32.83
N ILE A 102 1.04 12.00 -33.69
CA ILE A 102 0.58 13.21 -34.37
C ILE A 102 -0.62 12.90 -35.26
N SER A 103 -0.56 11.80 -36.01
CA SER A 103 -1.65 11.32 -36.87
C SER A 103 -2.91 10.95 -36.08
N TYR A 104 -2.74 10.38 -34.88
CA TYR A 104 -3.83 10.09 -33.96
C TYR A 104 -4.53 11.36 -33.49
N LEU A 105 -3.77 12.40 -33.13
CA LEU A 105 -4.35 13.68 -32.72
C LEU A 105 -5.19 14.29 -33.83
N ASP A 106 -4.68 14.30 -35.06
CA ASP A 106 -5.38 14.86 -36.22
C ASP A 106 -6.65 14.05 -36.55
N SER A 107 -6.54 12.73 -36.65
CA SER A 107 -7.69 11.85 -36.92
C SER A 107 -8.74 11.81 -35.81
N SER A 108 -8.36 12.17 -34.57
CA SER A 108 -9.28 12.32 -33.43
C SER A 108 -9.98 13.68 -33.37
N GLY A 109 -9.79 14.54 -34.39
CA GLY A 109 -10.37 15.89 -34.44
C GLY A 109 -9.66 16.90 -33.54
N LEU A 110 -8.43 16.60 -33.10
CA LEU A 110 -7.59 17.49 -32.29
C LEU A 110 -6.53 18.18 -33.16
N ASN A 111 -6.95 18.73 -34.31
CA ASN A 111 -6.05 19.26 -35.35
C ASN A 111 -5.10 20.35 -34.81
N GLU A 112 -5.59 21.25 -33.95
CA GLU A 112 -4.73 22.25 -33.30
C GLU A 112 -3.66 21.62 -32.40
N SER A 113 -3.99 20.51 -31.72
CA SER A 113 -3.05 19.77 -30.89
C SER A 113 -2.02 19.05 -31.75
N ALA A 114 -2.45 18.42 -32.84
CA ALA A 114 -1.56 17.79 -33.82
C ALA A 114 -0.55 18.82 -34.37
N GLN A 115 -1.02 20.01 -34.77
CA GLN A 115 -0.15 21.09 -35.24
C GLN A 115 0.84 21.58 -34.17
N LYS A 116 0.39 21.71 -32.91
CA LYS A 116 1.27 22.10 -31.80
C LYS A 116 2.35 21.06 -31.54
N VAL A 117 1.99 19.78 -31.50
CA VAL A 117 2.94 18.68 -31.29
C VAL A 117 3.92 18.57 -32.47
N GLN A 118 3.43 18.65 -33.71
CA GLN A 118 4.27 18.67 -34.91
C GLN A 118 5.27 19.82 -34.87
N LYS A 119 4.80 21.05 -34.60
CA LYS A 119 5.67 22.23 -34.51
C LYS A 119 6.73 22.06 -33.42
N HIS A 120 6.34 21.60 -32.23
CA HIS A 120 7.29 21.35 -31.15
C HIS A 120 8.31 20.26 -31.51
N TYR A 121 7.87 19.21 -32.23
CA TYR A 121 8.76 18.14 -32.69
C TYR A 121 9.76 18.64 -33.75
N ASP A 122 9.32 19.49 -34.66
CA ASP A 122 10.18 20.13 -35.67
C ASP A 122 11.23 21.04 -35.01
N GLU A 123 10.81 21.86 -34.05
CA GLU A 123 11.70 22.72 -33.25
C GLU A 123 12.70 21.90 -32.42
N TYR A 124 12.24 20.80 -31.82
CA TYR A 124 13.10 19.87 -31.09
C TYR A 124 14.19 19.29 -31.98
N ARG A 125 13.83 18.77 -33.17
CA ARG A 125 14.77 18.15 -34.12
C ARG A 125 15.79 19.12 -34.68
N LEU A 126 15.40 20.38 -34.90
CA LEU A 126 16.28 21.43 -35.43
C LEU A 126 16.99 22.24 -34.33
N GLY A 127 16.76 21.90 -33.05
CA GLY A 127 17.29 22.63 -31.91
C GLY A 127 18.79 22.44 -31.71
N GLU A 128 19.42 23.39 -31.02
CA GLU A 128 20.87 23.39 -30.73
C GLU A 128 21.36 22.15 -29.97
N LYS A 129 20.46 21.47 -29.25
CA LYS A 129 20.75 20.22 -28.52
C LYS A 129 20.82 18.99 -29.43
N MET A 130 20.37 19.10 -30.69
CA MET A 130 20.41 18.03 -31.69
C MET A 130 21.66 18.12 -32.57
N VAL A 131 22.81 18.32 -31.94
CA VAL A 131 24.11 18.40 -32.59
C VAL A 131 25.04 17.37 -31.93
N TYR A 132 25.65 16.51 -32.74
CA TYR A 132 26.62 15.52 -32.32
C TYR A 132 27.96 15.80 -33.00
N GLU A 133 29.03 15.95 -32.22
CA GLU A 133 30.37 16.26 -32.74
C GLU A 133 30.42 17.49 -33.69
N GLY A 134 29.56 18.48 -33.44
CA GLY A 134 29.46 19.70 -34.26
C GLY A 134 28.62 19.56 -35.54
N VAL A 135 28.06 18.38 -35.79
CA VAL A 135 27.18 18.10 -36.93
C VAL A 135 25.72 17.97 -36.45
N ALA A 136 24.80 18.68 -37.09
CA ALA A 136 23.38 18.57 -36.76
C ALA A 136 22.84 17.17 -37.10
N CYS A 137 22.10 16.57 -36.18
CA CYS A 137 21.50 15.23 -36.34
C CYS A 137 20.35 15.21 -37.35
N PHE A 138 19.70 16.36 -37.57
CA PHE A 138 18.60 16.55 -38.53
C PHE A 138 18.83 17.81 -39.36
N ILE A 139 18.43 17.75 -40.63
CA ILE A 139 18.52 18.85 -41.59
C ILE A 139 17.22 18.95 -42.39
N LYS A 140 17.01 20.10 -43.05
CA LYS A 140 15.96 20.21 -44.07
C LYS A 140 16.52 19.77 -45.42
N ASP A 141 15.82 18.86 -46.09
CA ASP A 141 16.15 18.45 -47.45
C ASP A 141 15.80 19.56 -48.47
N SER A 142 16.06 19.30 -49.75
CA SER A 142 15.76 20.23 -50.85
C SER A 142 14.27 20.57 -50.99
N THR A 143 13.38 19.78 -50.39
CA THR A 143 11.92 20.03 -50.38
C THR A 143 11.46 20.77 -49.12
N GLY A 144 12.38 21.06 -48.20
CA GLY A 144 12.10 21.69 -46.91
C GLY A 144 11.65 20.72 -45.83
N LYS A 145 11.61 19.41 -46.10
CA LYS A 145 11.23 18.37 -45.13
C LYS A 145 12.40 18.07 -44.19
N ILE A 146 12.11 17.94 -42.90
CA ILE A 146 13.13 17.57 -41.90
C ILE A 146 13.44 16.08 -42.03
N VAL A 147 14.70 15.76 -42.29
CA VAL A 147 15.23 14.40 -42.44
C VAL A 147 16.46 14.22 -41.55
N GLU A 148 16.81 12.97 -41.25
CA GLU A 148 18.08 12.66 -40.57
C GLU A 148 19.27 13.07 -41.44
N ASN A 149 20.29 13.68 -40.83
CA ASN A 149 21.50 14.07 -41.54
C ASN A 149 22.43 12.87 -41.73
N THR A 150 22.68 12.48 -42.99
CA THR A 150 23.59 11.39 -43.33
C THR A 150 25.05 11.66 -42.97
N GLU A 151 25.43 12.92 -42.77
CA GLU A 151 26.77 13.31 -42.33
C GLU A 151 26.97 13.15 -40.82
N CYS A 152 25.88 13.03 -40.05
CA CYS A 152 25.95 12.81 -38.61
C CYS A 152 26.32 11.34 -38.33
N SER A 153 27.42 11.12 -37.63
CA SER A 153 27.95 9.78 -37.28
C SER A 153 27.24 9.12 -36.10
N LEU A 154 26.13 9.68 -35.61
CA LEU A 154 25.42 9.19 -34.43
C LEU A 154 24.87 7.78 -34.65
N SER A 155 25.08 6.89 -33.69
CA SER A 155 24.64 5.50 -33.80
C SER A 155 23.11 5.37 -33.78
N TYR A 156 22.55 4.36 -34.46
CA TYR A 156 21.10 4.11 -34.42
C TYR A 156 20.58 3.89 -32.99
N LYS A 157 21.40 3.30 -32.12
CA LYS A 157 21.07 3.12 -30.70
C LYS A 157 20.91 4.47 -30.01
N ASP A 158 21.83 5.39 -30.26
CA ASP A 158 21.76 6.73 -29.67
C ASP A 158 20.60 7.56 -30.23
N TYR A 159 20.27 7.43 -31.52
CA TYR A 159 19.03 8.01 -32.06
C TYR A 159 17.79 7.50 -31.31
N ALA A 160 17.69 6.19 -31.10
CA ALA A 160 16.57 5.60 -30.35
C ALA A 160 16.53 6.10 -28.90
N GLU A 161 17.62 5.97 -28.15
CA GLU A 161 17.65 6.17 -26.69
C GLU A 161 17.80 7.64 -26.27
N LYS A 162 18.55 8.45 -27.01
CA LYS A 162 18.88 9.84 -26.61
C LYS A 162 18.05 10.90 -27.32
N ILE A 163 17.38 10.55 -28.41
CA ILE A 163 16.55 11.49 -29.19
C ILE A 163 15.08 11.07 -29.10
N TYR A 164 14.70 9.97 -29.76
CA TYR A 164 13.28 9.62 -29.88
C TYR A 164 12.64 9.22 -28.54
N ALA A 165 13.29 8.36 -27.76
CA ALA A 165 12.82 7.97 -26.42
C ALA A 165 12.67 9.19 -25.50
N VAL A 166 13.65 10.10 -25.53
CA VAL A 166 13.64 11.33 -24.71
C VAL A 166 12.47 12.24 -25.10
N TYR A 167 12.18 12.38 -26.38
CA TYR A 167 11.02 13.17 -26.84
C TYR A 167 9.70 12.52 -26.43
N ILE A 168 9.58 11.20 -26.58
CA ILE A 168 8.37 10.47 -26.18
C ILE A 168 8.12 10.64 -24.68
N ASP A 169 9.10 10.31 -23.84
CA ASP A 169 8.97 10.34 -22.39
C ASP A 169 8.70 11.75 -21.84
N ASN A 170 9.47 12.74 -22.31
CA ASN A 170 9.41 14.10 -21.75
C ASN A 170 8.30 14.97 -22.35
N TYR A 171 7.85 14.67 -23.58
CA TYR A 171 6.88 15.51 -24.28
C TYR A 171 5.64 14.74 -24.72
N ALA A 172 5.77 13.73 -25.59
CA ALA A 172 4.60 13.11 -26.21
C ALA A 172 3.67 12.44 -25.18
N THR A 173 4.22 11.66 -24.25
CA THR A 173 3.46 10.99 -23.19
C THR A 173 2.86 12.00 -22.21
N GLY A 174 3.60 13.06 -21.86
CA GLY A 174 3.09 14.16 -21.04
C GLY A 174 1.89 14.84 -21.70
N TYR A 175 2.02 15.19 -22.98
CA TYR A 175 0.98 15.83 -23.79
C TYR A 175 -0.27 14.94 -23.91
N LEU A 176 -0.09 13.64 -24.17
CA LEU A 176 -1.17 12.66 -24.20
C LEU A 176 -1.96 12.66 -22.87
N ILE A 177 -1.27 12.71 -21.74
CA ILE A 177 -1.92 12.66 -20.43
C ILE A 177 -2.66 13.97 -20.14
N THR A 178 -2.06 15.13 -20.41
CA THR A 178 -2.57 16.43 -19.95
C THR A 178 -3.56 17.07 -20.92
N GLU A 179 -3.35 16.94 -22.23
CA GLU A 179 -4.10 17.68 -23.25
C GLU A 179 -5.17 16.83 -23.95
N VAL A 180 -5.00 15.50 -24.03
CA VAL A 180 -6.01 14.66 -24.69
C VAL A 180 -7.26 14.54 -23.82
N PRO A 181 -8.47 14.78 -24.37
CA PRO A 181 -9.70 14.84 -23.60
C PRO A 181 -9.92 13.62 -22.71
N ASN A 182 -10.34 13.88 -21.47
CA ASN A 182 -10.64 12.89 -20.43
C ASN A 182 -9.45 12.04 -19.92
N MET A 183 -8.30 12.03 -20.58
CA MET A 183 -7.17 11.15 -20.20
C MET A 183 -6.67 11.42 -18.78
N TYR A 184 -6.36 12.69 -18.46
CA TYR A 184 -5.96 13.10 -17.11
C TYR A 184 -7.06 12.79 -16.08
N LYS A 185 -8.30 13.14 -16.40
CA LYS A 185 -9.45 12.99 -15.49
C LYS A 185 -9.71 11.52 -15.16
N ASP A 186 -9.69 10.66 -16.15
CA ASP A 186 -9.94 9.23 -15.99
C ASP A 186 -8.79 8.53 -15.27
N THR A 187 -7.54 8.86 -15.64
CA THR A 187 -6.34 8.32 -14.97
C THR A 187 -6.31 8.72 -13.50
N ARG A 188 -6.63 9.99 -13.20
CA ARG A 188 -6.76 10.49 -11.83
C ARG A 188 -7.90 9.82 -11.08
N PHE A 189 -9.04 9.61 -11.72
CA PHE A 189 -10.19 8.91 -11.12
C PHE A 189 -9.83 7.48 -10.73
N VAL A 190 -9.27 6.69 -11.65
CA VAL A 190 -8.83 5.32 -11.39
C VAL A 190 -7.78 5.27 -10.27
N SER A 191 -6.79 6.16 -10.32
CA SER A 191 -5.72 6.22 -9.31
C SER A 191 -6.27 6.60 -7.93
N ASN A 192 -7.12 7.63 -7.84
CA ASN A 192 -7.73 8.07 -6.58
C ASN A 192 -8.61 6.97 -5.96
N ILE A 193 -9.35 6.22 -6.76
CA ILE A 193 -10.14 5.09 -6.26
C ILE A 193 -9.25 4.03 -5.62
N ILE A 194 -8.08 3.73 -6.20
CA ILE A 194 -7.15 2.75 -5.62
C ILE A 194 -6.53 3.31 -4.34
N PHE A 195 -5.89 4.49 -4.42
CA PHE A 195 -5.07 5.03 -3.34
C PHE A 195 -5.86 5.68 -2.20
N LEU A 196 -7.00 6.31 -2.49
CA LEU A 196 -7.78 7.06 -1.49
C LEU A 196 -9.01 6.30 -0.98
N ILE A 197 -9.43 5.22 -1.67
CA ILE A 197 -10.60 4.44 -1.27
C ILE A 197 -10.21 3.00 -0.97
N SER A 198 -9.72 2.26 -1.97
CA SER A 198 -9.53 0.80 -1.86
C SER A 198 -8.51 0.44 -0.79
N ILE A 199 -7.33 1.08 -0.79
CA ILE A 199 -6.27 0.82 0.20
C ILE A 199 -6.71 1.25 1.61
N PRO A 200 -7.20 2.48 1.85
CA PRO A 200 -7.63 2.89 3.19
C PRO A 200 -8.77 2.04 3.75
N VAL A 201 -9.78 1.69 2.94
CA VAL A 201 -10.89 0.83 3.36
C VAL A 201 -10.38 -0.55 3.78
N ALA A 202 -9.46 -1.14 3.00
CA ALA A 202 -8.85 -2.43 3.34
C ALA A 202 -8.10 -2.38 4.67
N ILE A 203 -7.29 -1.35 4.91
CA ILE A 203 -6.53 -1.18 6.16
C ILE A 203 -7.47 -0.99 7.35
N VAL A 204 -8.46 -0.09 7.24
CA VAL A 204 -9.42 0.20 8.32
C VAL A 204 -10.20 -1.06 8.70
N LEU A 205 -10.76 -1.75 7.72
CA LEU A 205 -11.58 -2.94 7.97
C LEU A 205 -10.73 -4.10 8.49
N ALA A 206 -9.53 -4.35 7.95
CA ALA A 206 -8.65 -5.40 8.45
C ALA A 206 -8.18 -5.14 9.88
N CYS A 207 -7.83 -3.88 10.20
CA CYS A 207 -7.46 -3.48 11.56
C CYS A 207 -8.64 -3.66 12.52
N ALA A 208 -9.84 -3.26 12.11
CA ALA A 208 -11.04 -3.44 12.93
C ALA A 208 -11.33 -4.93 13.18
N LEU A 209 -11.32 -5.76 12.13
CA LEU A 209 -11.60 -7.19 12.23
C LEU A 209 -10.56 -7.95 13.06
N THR A 210 -9.32 -7.46 13.13
CA THR A 210 -8.23 -8.14 13.86
C THR A 210 -8.08 -7.62 15.29
N TYR A 211 -8.04 -6.30 15.46
CA TYR A 211 -7.66 -5.65 16.73
C TYR A 211 -8.83 -5.07 17.51
N LEU A 212 -10.00 -4.85 16.89
CA LEU A 212 -11.19 -4.31 17.54
C LEU A 212 -12.24 -5.39 17.82
N VAL A 213 -12.66 -6.12 16.79
CA VAL A 213 -13.79 -7.07 16.87
C VAL A 213 -13.52 -8.22 17.84
N PRO A 214 -12.37 -8.93 17.80
CA PRO A 214 -12.17 -10.07 18.69
C PRO A 214 -12.17 -9.67 20.17
N PRO A 215 -11.48 -8.59 20.62
CA PRO A 215 -11.58 -8.11 22.00
C PRO A 215 -12.97 -7.61 22.44
N LEU A 216 -13.84 -7.23 21.51
CA LEU A 216 -15.24 -6.88 21.83
C LEU A 216 -16.08 -8.13 22.11
N ILE A 217 -15.78 -9.24 21.42
CA ILE A 217 -16.41 -10.55 21.64
C ILE A 217 -15.82 -11.20 22.91
N PHE A 218 -14.49 -11.29 22.99
CA PHE A 218 -13.74 -11.83 24.14
C PHE A 218 -13.57 -10.77 25.24
N LYS A 219 -14.70 -10.39 25.87
CA LYS A 219 -14.78 -9.28 26.84
C LYS A 219 -13.83 -9.44 28.04
N ARG A 220 -13.60 -10.66 28.52
CA ARG A 220 -12.73 -10.95 29.67
C ARG A 220 -11.27 -11.02 29.20
N GLY A 221 -10.47 -10.03 29.61
CA GLY A 221 -9.10 -9.83 29.18
C GLY A 221 -8.94 -9.18 27.81
N ARG A 222 -10.02 -8.79 27.11
CA ARG A 222 -9.99 -8.05 25.83
C ARG A 222 -8.95 -8.59 24.85
N LYS A 223 -9.12 -9.86 24.47
CA LYS A 223 -8.11 -10.63 23.75
C LYS A 223 -8.28 -10.53 22.23
N THR A 224 -7.20 -10.21 21.53
CA THR A 224 -7.07 -10.46 20.08
C THR A 224 -6.87 -11.95 19.83
N ILE A 225 -6.87 -12.40 18.58
CA ILE A 225 -6.73 -13.82 18.25
C ILE A 225 -5.34 -14.34 18.65
N GLY A 226 -4.28 -13.59 18.35
CA GLY A 226 -2.93 -13.92 18.80
C GLY A 226 -2.83 -13.99 20.33
N LYS A 227 -3.39 -13.01 21.04
CA LYS A 227 -3.42 -13.03 22.51
C LYS A 227 -4.25 -14.18 23.07
N LEU A 228 -5.31 -14.60 22.39
CA LEU A 228 -6.10 -15.76 22.77
C LEU A 228 -5.26 -17.04 22.69
N ILE A 229 -4.53 -17.25 21.58
CA ILE A 229 -3.65 -18.42 21.37
C ILE A 229 -2.59 -18.51 22.46
N TYR A 230 -1.93 -17.39 22.76
CA TYR A 230 -0.86 -17.33 23.77
C TYR A 230 -1.36 -17.12 25.20
N LYS A 231 -2.67 -17.20 25.42
CA LYS A 231 -3.33 -17.02 26.73
C LYS A 231 -2.93 -15.71 27.43
N ILE A 232 -2.86 -14.62 26.70
CA ILE A 232 -2.58 -13.27 27.22
C ILE A 232 -3.89 -12.51 27.37
N GLY A 233 -4.05 -11.78 28.47
CA GLY A 233 -5.18 -10.88 28.71
C GLY A 233 -4.73 -9.48 29.13
N LEU A 234 -5.65 -8.53 29.05
CA LEU A 234 -5.46 -7.14 29.44
C LEU A 234 -6.15 -6.86 30.77
N VAL A 235 -5.44 -6.21 31.68
CA VAL A 235 -5.97 -5.68 32.94
C VAL A 235 -5.66 -4.20 33.06
N ASP A 236 -6.50 -3.49 33.80
CA ASP A 236 -6.27 -2.09 34.13
C ASP A 236 -5.26 -1.94 35.27
N SER A 237 -5.03 -0.69 35.68
CA SER A 237 -4.13 -0.34 36.79
C SER A 237 -4.57 -0.90 38.15
N LYS A 238 -5.82 -1.39 38.28
CA LYS A 238 -6.38 -2.00 39.49
C LYS A 238 -6.37 -3.54 39.42
N CYS A 239 -5.70 -4.13 38.42
CA CYS A 239 -5.70 -5.57 38.19
C CYS A 239 -7.11 -6.14 37.87
N LEU A 240 -8.01 -5.30 37.35
CA LEU A 240 -9.36 -5.70 36.92
C LEU A 240 -9.48 -5.66 35.40
N ASN A 241 -10.57 -6.21 34.88
CA ASN A 241 -10.85 -6.23 33.45
C ASN A 241 -10.96 -4.81 32.86
N VAL A 242 -10.33 -4.59 31.70
CA VAL A 242 -10.38 -3.29 31.03
C VAL A 242 -11.81 -2.99 30.55
N SER A 243 -12.33 -1.82 30.93
CA SER A 243 -13.65 -1.34 30.52
C SER A 243 -13.72 -1.14 29.00
N THR A 244 -14.92 -1.28 28.41
CA THR A 244 -15.08 -1.13 26.96
C THR A 244 -14.60 0.23 26.46
N GLY A 245 -14.93 1.32 27.16
CA GLY A 245 -14.51 2.66 26.76
C GLY A 245 -12.99 2.84 26.78
N ARG A 246 -12.31 2.38 27.84
CA ARG A 246 -10.84 2.46 27.94
C ARG A 246 -10.17 1.60 26.86
N PHE A 247 -10.75 0.44 26.55
CA PHE A 247 -10.29 -0.40 25.44
C PHE A 247 -10.50 0.27 24.06
N LEU A 248 -11.63 0.94 23.84
CA LEU A 248 -11.86 1.68 22.58
C LEU A 248 -10.85 2.81 22.40
N ILE A 249 -10.55 3.57 23.47
CA ILE A 249 -9.50 4.60 23.43
C ILE A 249 -8.14 3.96 23.13
N ARG A 250 -7.82 2.82 23.75
CA ARG A 250 -6.59 2.04 23.46
C ARG A 250 -6.50 1.68 21.98
N TYR A 251 -7.60 1.19 21.40
CA TYR A 251 -7.67 0.87 19.98
C TYR A 251 -7.50 2.11 19.10
N CYS A 252 -8.14 3.24 19.44
CA CYS A 252 -7.98 4.49 18.69
C CYS A 252 -6.54 5.01 18.71
N ILE A 253 -5.86 4.95 19.88
CA ILE A 253 -4.44 5.32 19.98
C ILE A 253 -3.59 4.39 19.12
N PHE A 254 -3.79 3.07 19.23
CA PHE A 254 -3.10 2.09 18.39
C PHE A 254 -3.33 2.37 16.90
N PHE A 255 -4.58 2.54 16.47
CA PHE A 255 -4.93 2.73 15.07
C PHE A 255 -4.42 4.06 14.52
N LEU A 256 -4.67 5.19 15.19
CA LEU A 256 -4.29 6.51 14.68
C LEU A 256 -2.80 6.81 14.89
N ALA A 257 -2.29 6.61 16.10
CA ALA A 257 -0.94 7.01 16.45
C ALA A 257 0.11 5.98 16.02
N GLU A 258 -0.22 4.68 15.99
CA GLU A 258 0.72 3.68 15.49
C GLU A 258 0.49 3.36 14.02
N ILE A 259 -0.71 2.87 13.64
CA ILE A 259 -0.93 2.37 12.27
C ILE A 259 -0.95 3.51 11.25
N VAL A 260 -1.84 4.50 11.39
CA VAL A 260 -1.99 5.59 10.41
C VAL A 260 -0.72 6.42 10.32
N LEU A 261 -0.16 6.84 11.47
CA LEU A 261 1.06 7.65 11.45
C LEU A 261 2.26 6.87 10.88
N SER A 262 2.34 5.55 11.08
CA SER A 262 3.41 4.72 10.50
C SER A 262 3.41 4.70 8.97
N VAL A 263 2.24 4.85 8.32
CA VAL A 263 2.17 4.98 6.85
C VAL A 263 2.91 6.23 6.37
N PHE A 264 2.79 7.34 7.11
CA PHE A 264 3.41 8.63 6.75
C PHE A 264 4.84 8.81 7.27
N SER A 265 5.27 7.97 8.21
CA SER A 265 6.56 8.09 8.90
C SER A 265 7.43 6.83 8.78
N PHE A 266 7.21 6.02 7.74
CA PHE A 266 8.00 4.82 7.45
C PHE A 266 8.14 3.88 8.68
N CYS A 267 7.01 3.59 9.34
CA CYS A 267 6.92 2.68 10.50
C CYS A 267 7.64 3.12 11.78
N VAL A 268 8.07 4.38 11.90
CA VAL A 268 8.71 4.90 13.13
C VAL A 268 7.85 4.70 14.40
N PRO A 269 6.55 5.01 14.43
CA PRO A 269 5.70 4.78 15.61
C PRO A 269 5.65 3.32 16.06
N LEU A 270 5.56 2.37 15.12
CA LEU A 270 5.59 0.94 15.44
C LEU A 270 6.93 0.52 16.06
N LEU A 271 8.05 1.03 15.54
CA LEU A 271 9.38 0.77 16.10
C LEU A 271 9.52 1.33 17.52
N ILE A 272 8.97 2.52 17.78
CA ILE A 272 8.95 3.14 19.12
C ILE A 272 8.14 2.25 20.08
N SER A 273 6.93 1.86 19.69
CA SER A 273 6.05 1.02 20.52
C SER A 273 6.69 -0.33 20.83
N PHE A 274 7.31 -0.97 19.83
CA PHE A 274 8.05 -2.21 20.01
C PHE A 274 9.27 -2.04 20.93
N SER A 275 10.02 -0.95 20.77
CA SER A 275 11.17 -0.61 21.62
C SER A 275 10.75 -0.38 23.07
N MET A 276 9.61 0.30 23.29
CA MET A 276 9.02 0.45 24.63
C MET A 276 8.66 -0.90 25.23
N MET A 277 8.07 -1.81 24.44
CA MET A 277 7.76 -3.17 24.91
C MET A 277 9.02 -3.95 25.32
N CYS A 278 10.11 -3.79 24.57
CA CYS A 278 11.37 -4.50 24.81
C CYS A 278 12.15 -3.92 25.99
N PHE A 279 12.29 -2.59 26.07
CA PHE A 279 13.30 -1.94 26.93
C PHE A 279 12.71 -1.14 28.09
N SER A 280 11.47 -0.66 28.02
CA SER A 280 10.90 0.16 29.12
C SER A 280 10.80 -0.62 30.43
N LYS A 281 10.81 0.08 31.56
CA LYS A 281 10.62 -0.53 32.90
C LYS A 281 9.28 -1.27 33.00
N ASN A 282 8.23 -0.69 32.41
CA ASN A 282 6.89 -1.27 32.42
C ASN A 282 6.74 -2.39 31.37
N LYS A 283 7.65 -2.49 30.40
CA LYS A 283 7.60 -3.42 29.25
C LYS A 283 6.28 -3.35 28.48
N GLN A 284 5.66 -2.17 28.43
CA GLN A 284 4.39 -1.93 27.74
C GLN A 284 4.63 -1.32 26.36
N GLY A 285 3.76 -1.64 25.40
CA GLY A 285 3.67 -0.86 24.15
C GLY A 285 3.12 0.53 24.43
N PHE A 286 3.25 1.44 23.46
CA PHE A 286 2.81 2.83 23.61
C PHE A 286 1.33 3.01 24.03
N PRO A 287 0.33 2.30 23.46
CA PRO A 287 -1.07 2.51 23.78
C PRO A 287 -1.42 1.96 25.17
N ASP A 288 -0.72 0.89 25.57
CA ASP A 288 -0.83 0.28 26.89
C ASP A 288 -0.21 1.17 27.96
N TYR A 289 0.94 1.77 27.66
CA TYR A 289 1.62 2.72 28.54
C TYR A 289 0.77 3.97 28.78
N MET A 290 0.25 4.60 27.73
CA MET A 290 -0.59 5.81 27.84
C MET A 290 -1.83 5.60 28.71
N LEU A 291 -2.39 4.38 28.69
CA LEU A 291 -3.62 4.06 29.41
C LEU A 291 -3.37 3.22 30.65
N GLY A 292 -2.13 2.99 31.08
CA GLY A 292 -1.81 2.16 32.25
C GLY A 292 -2.45 0.76 32.20
N ILE A 293 -2.46 0.13 31.02
CA ILE A 293 -3.00 -1.21 30.79
C ILE A 293 -1.85 -2.22 30.82
N ASN A 294 -2.04 -3.32 31.53
CA ASN A 294 -1.03 -4.36 31.66
C ASN A 294 -1.45 -5.64 30.96
N GLU A 295 -0.48 -6.30 30.33
CA GLU A 295 -0.64 -7.65 29.78
C GLU A 295 -0.31 -8.68 30.84
N VAL A 296 -1.22 -9.62 31.05
CA VAL A 296 -1.13 -10.68 32.06
C VAL A 296 -1.35 -12.06 31.45
N GLU A 297 -0.72 -13.08 32.03
CA GLU A 297 -0.93 -14.47 31.65
C GLU A 297 -2.23 -14.99 32.26
N THR A 298 -3.08 -15.56 31.40
CA THR A 298 -4.43 -16.03 31.74
C THR A 298 -4.55 -17.56 31.65
N GLY A 299 -3.42 -18.26 31.74
CA GLY A 299 -3.35 -19.73 31.64
C GLY A 299 -4.31 -20.41 32.61
N ASP A 300 -4.10 -20.15 33.89
CA ASP A 300 -4.90 -20.71 35.00
C ASP A 300 -5.64 -19.62 35.78
N ASN A 301 -5.36 -18.35 35.49
CA ASN A 301 -5.86 -17.20 36.22
C ASN A 301 -7.05 -16.53 35.52
N LYS A 302 -8.16 -16.40 36.26
CA LYS A 302 -9.37 -15.69 35.84
C LYS A 302 -9.17 -14.18 36.05
N ILE A 303 -9.38 -13.37 35.01
CA ILE A 303 -9.39 -11.90 35.12
C ILE A 303 -10.75 -11.44 35.66
N TYR A 304 -10.79 -10.78 36.80
CA TYR A 304 -12.03 -10.32 37.45
C TYR A 304 -12.58 -9.00 36.87
N TYR A 305 -13.90 -8.83 36.86
CA TYR A 305 -14.56 -7.58 36.46
C TYR A 305 -14.67 -6.56 37.60
N SER A 306 -14.78 -7.03 38.84
CA SER A 306 -14.89 -6.19 40.05
C SER A 306 -14.16 -6.83 41.23
N MET A 307 -13.89 -6.02 42.25
CA MET A 307 -13.33 -6.51 43.52
C MET A 307 -14.33 -7.45 44.23
N ASP A 308 -15.64 -7.23 44.09
CA ASP A 308 -16.66 -8.11 44.66
C ASP A 308 -16.62 -9.51 44.02
N GLU A 309 -16.44 -9.59 42.70
CA GLU A 309 -16.27 -10.89 42.01
C GLU A 309 -15.03 -11.62 42.54
N CYS A 310 -13.97 -10.88 42.84
CA CYS A 310 -12.75 -11.44 43.42
C CYS A 310 -12.98 -11.96 44.85
N ALA A 311 -13.63 -11.16 45.70
CA ALA A 311 -13.95 -11.54 47.07
C ALA A 311 -14.79 -12.82 47.14
N VAL A 312 -15.81 -12.94 46.29
CA VAL A 312 -16.67 -14.13 46.22
C VAL A 312 -15.87 -15.35 45.76
N ASP A 313 -15.02 -15.22 44.74
CA ASP A 313 -14.20 -16.33 44.24
C ASP A 313 -13.17 -16.81 45.27
N MET A 314 -12.58 -15.89 46.04
CA MET A 314 -11.67 -16.23 47.14
C MET A 314 -12.40 -16.96 48.27
N ALA A 315 -13.57 -16.47 48.69
CA ALA A 315 -14.39 -17.11 49.72
C ALA A 315 -14.83 -18.53 49.30
N LEU A 316 -15.18 -18.73 48.02
CA LEU A 316 -15.53 -20.05 47.49
C LEU A 316 -14.32 -21.01 47.44
N LYS A 317 -13.12 -20.50 47.16
CA LYS A 317 -11.89 -21.30 47.16
C LYS A 317 -11.47 -21.72 48.58
N GLN A 318 -11.63 -20.84 49.57
CA GLN A 318 -11.39 -21.17 50.98
C GLN A 318 -12.39 -22.23 51.52
N ASN A 319 -13.61 -22.26 50.98
CA ASN A 319 -14.65 -23.23 51.35
C ASN A 319 -14.57 -24.57 50.61
N LYS A 320 -13.58 -24.79 49.72
CA LYS A 320 -13.36 -26.14 49.15
C LYS A 320 -12.73 -27.04 50.22
N ALA A 321 -13.39 -28.17 50.50
CA ALA A 321 -12.84 -29.21 51.38
C ALA A 321 -11.45 -29.65 50.91
N PRO A 322 -10.52 -29.98 51.83
CA PRO A 322 -9.21 -30.50 51.44
C PRO A 322 -9.39 -31.76 50.59
N ASP A 323 -8.66 -31.81 49.48
CA ASP A 323 -8.67 -32.95 48.55
C ASP A 323 -8.01 -34.14 49.27
N PHE A 324 -8.82 -34.99 49.90
CA PHE A 324 -8.35 -36.24 50.48
C PHE A 324 -7.98 -37.19 49.35
N LYS A 325 -6.70 -37.21 48.97
CA LYS A 325 -6.15 -38.34 48.21
C LYS A 325 -6.20 -39.57 49.12
N MET A 326 -7.14 -40.47 48.85
CA MET A 326 -7.12 -41.81 49.41
C MET A 326 -5.91 -42.52 48.80
N GLU A 327 -4.82 -42.66 49.56
CA GLU A 327 -3.78 -43.62 49.21
C GLU A 327 -4.35 -45.03 49.40
N GLU A 328 -4.53 -45.76 48.31
CA GLU A 328 -4.75 -47.20 48.38
C GLU A 328 -3.50 -47.83 49.00
N ARG A 329 -3.66 -48.46 50.16
CA ARG A 329 -2.62 -49.34 50.70
C ARG A 329 -2.53 -50.56 49.79
N LEU A 330 -1.30 -50.82 49.31
CA LEU A 330 -0.84 -51.94 48.50
C LEU A 330 -1.54 -53.28 48.80
#